data_AF-A0A081GP46-F1
#
_entry.id   AF-A0A081GP46-F1
#
_cell.length_a   1.000
_cell.length_b   1.000
_cell.length_c   1.000
_cell.angle_alpha   90.00
_cell.angle_beta   90.00
_cell.angle_gamma   90.00
#
_symmetry.space_group_name_H-M   'P 1'
#
loop_
_entity.id
_entity.type
_entity.pdbx_description
1 polymer ?
#
loop_
_entity_poly.entity_id
_entity_poly.type
_entity_poly.pdbx_seq_one_letter_code
_entity_poly.pdbx_strand_id
1 'polypeptide(L)'
;MLDQLDLQRMADALRRMGWVRFWVQLALGVVVVGVLLFNNIGARLMANSQRSLGLGPGLSVTTLSFLVLLWGLWQSWLVVRCGRALASPARPSKGETSRLVKRGLVADLIGLTLAAVGYQSLAGSLFLQASMQAPGLFGPMAVQGSRGPISTYPITSIEMLSVLSNTQVLFAHLIALIISLWLLQRIYRRS
;
A
#
# COMPACT_ATOMS: atom_id res chain seq x y z
N MET A 1 -39.84 -5.99 -14.26
CA MET A 1 -39.41 -4.77 -13.51
C MET A 1 -38.32 -5.04 -12.48
N LEU A 2 -38.34 -6.17 -11.75
CA LEU A 2 -37.33 -6.49 -10.73
C LEU A 2 -35.88 -6.55 -11.29
N ASP A 3 -35.66 -7.16 -12.46
CA ASP A 3 -34.33 -7.26 -13.08
C ASP A 3 -33.69 -5.90 -13.43
N GLN A 4 -34.50 -4.92 -13.87
CA GLN A 4 -33.98 -3.58 -14.20
C GLN A 4 -33.56 -2.82 -12.94
N LEU A 5 -34.34 -2.91 -11.86
CA LEU A 5 -34.01 -2.28 -10.57
C LEU A 5 -32.74 -2.90 -9.98
N ASP A 6 -32.56 -4.21 -10.11
CA ASP A 6 -31.36 -4.88 -9.63
C ASP A 6 -30.13 -4.54 -10.47
N LEU A 7 -30.27 -4.41 -11.80
CA LEU A 7 -29.20 -3.93 -12.67
C LEU A 7 -28.76 -2.49 -12.29
N GLN A 8 -29.72 -1.59 -12.07
CA GLN A 8 -29.44 -0.20 -11.65
C GLN A 8 -28.73 -0.15 -10.30
N ARG A 9 -29.20 -0.95 -9.32
CA ARG A 9 -28.52 -1.07 -8.01
C ARG A 9 -27.09 -1.57 -8.15
N MET A 10 -26.81 -2.48 -9.10
CA MET A 10 -25.47 -2.96 -9.37
C MET A 10 -24.59 -1.89 -10.02
N ALA A 11 -25.13 -1.17 -11.01
CA ALA A 11 -24.47 -0.07 -11.69
C ALA A 11 -24.03 1.01 -10.68
N ASP A 12 -24.94 1.38 -9.77
CA ASP A 12 -24.64 2.34 -8.70
C ASP A 12 -23.65 1.81 -7.67
N ALA A 13 -23.68 0.51 -7.36
CA ALA A 13 -22.70 -0.10 -6.46
C ALA A 13 -21.29 -0.05 -7.07
N LEU A 14 -21.14 -0.44 -8.34
CA LEU A 14 -19.87 -0.38 -9.08
C LEU A 14 -19.35 1.06 -9.15
N ARG A 15 -20.22 2.03 -9.47
CA ARG A 15 -19.84 3.44 -9.58
C ARG A 15 -19.41 4.01 -8.23
N ARG A 16 -20.21 3.82 -7.18
CA ARG A 16 -19.91 4.33 -5.84
C ARG A 16 -18.66 3.70 -5.26
N MET A 17 -18.57 2.38 -5.27
CA MET A 17 -17.41 1.67 -4.72
C MET A 17 -16.14 1.88 -5.55
N GLY A 18 -16.26 2.01 -6.87
CA GLY A 18 -15.13 2.38 -7.73
C GLY A 18 -14.56 3.75 -7.37
N TRP A 19 -15.41 4.74 -7.10
CA TRP A 19 -14.97 6.06 -6.63
C TRP A 19 -14.40 6.03 -5.20
N VAL A 20 -15.04 5.32 -4.27
CA VAL A 20 -14.51 5.17 -2.91
C VAL A 20 -13.11 4.56 -2.95
N ARG A 21 -12.95 3.46 -3.69
CA ARG A 21 -11.66 2.80 -3.90
C ARG A 21 -10.62 3.77 -4.49
N PHE A 22 -10.99 4.51 -5.54
CA PHE A 22 -10.10 5.50 -6.16
C PHE A 22 -9.64 6.57 -5.17
N TRP A 23 -10.56 7.21 -4.44
CA TRP A 23 -10.23 8.30 -3.52
C TRP A 23 -9.40 7.83 -2.33
N VAL A 24 -9.70 6.64 -1.78
CA VAL A 24 -8.90 6.04 -0.71
C VAL A 24 -7.47 5.77 -1.20
N GLN A 25 -7.32 5.10 -2.35
CA GLN A 25 -6.00 4.80 -2.91
C GLN A 25 -5.23 6.08 -3.25
N LEU A 26 -5.92 7.12 -3.73
CA LEU A 26 -5.30 8.40 -4.08
C LEU A 26 -4.82 9.14 -2.83
N ALA A 27 -5.67 9.27 -1.80
CA ALA A 27 -5.32 9.95 -0.56
C ALA A 27 -4.11 9.29 0.13
N LEU A 28 -4.13 7.96 0.24
CA LEU A 28 -3.02 7.20 0.82
C LEU A 28 -1.78 7.27 -0.07
N GLY A 29 -1.94 7.22 -1.39
CA GLY A 29 -0.86 7.36 -2.36
C GLY A 29 -0.17 8.73 -2.32
N VAL A 30 -0.91 9.82 -2.08
CA VAL A 30 -0.33 11.16 -1.90
C VAL A 30 0.60 11.20 -0.69
N VAL A 31 0.23 10.57 0.42
CA VAL A 31 1.09 10.48 1.61
C VAL A 31 2.39 9.74 1.27
N VAL A 32 2.31 8.64 0.52
CA VAL A 32 3.47 7.84 0.07
C VAL A 32 4.41 8.68 -0.81
N VAL A 33 3.87 9.42 -1.78
CA VAL A 33 4.67 10.30 -2.64
C VAL A 33 5.36 11.38 -1.81
N GLY A 34 4.64 12.01 -0.86
CA GLY A 34 5.21 13.01 0.04
C GLY A 34 6.41 12.47 0.82
N VAL A 35 6.28 11.25 1.37
CA VAL A 35 7.39 10.59 2.08
C VAL A 35 8.56 10.26 1.15
N LEU A 36 8.31 9.69 -0.03
CA LEU A 36 9.37 9.31 -0.96
C LEU A 36 10.17 10.51 -1.47
N LEU A 37 9.48 11.64 -1.71
CA LEU A 37 10.11 12.90 -2.06
C LEU A 37 10.96 13.43 -0.91
N PHE A 38 10.42 13.42 0.31
CA PHE A 38 11.18 13.84 1.50
C PHE A 38 12.41 12.96 1.72
N ASN A 39 12.30 11.65 1.49
CA ASN A 39 13.40 10.70 1.60
C ASN A 39 14.50 11.01 0.56
N ASN A 40 14.13 11.21 -0.71
CA ASN A 40 15.08 11.57 -1.77
C ASN A 40 15.75 12.93 -1.56
N ILE A 41 15.00 13.95 -1.15
CA ILE A 41 15.52 15.30 -0.95
C ILE A 41 16.39 15.34 0.31
N GLY A 42 15.92 14.75 1.42
CA GLY A 42 16.66 14.67 2.68
C GLY A 42 17.98 13.93 2.52
N ALA A 43 17.99 12.80 1.78
CA ALA A 43 19.21 12.05 1.49
C ALA A 43 20.22 12.84 0.63
N ARG A 44 19.75 13.68 -0.32
CA ARG A 44 20.62 14.50 -1.17
C ARG A 44 21.21 15.70 -0.44
N LEU A 45 20.45 16.30 0.48
CA LEU A 45 20.91 17.42 1.33
C LEU A 45 21.90 16.93 2.40
N MET A 46 21.72 15.71 2.90
CA MET A 46 22.60 15.03 3.86
C MET A 46 23.66 14.22 3.10
N ALA A 47 24.51 14.88 2.29
CA ALA A 47 25.53 14.24 1.44
C ALA A 47 26.59 13.36 2.17
N ASN A 48 26.43 13.08 3.47
CA ASN A 48 27.33 12.30 4.31
C ASN A 48 26.65 11.34 5.32
N SER A 49 25.32 11.12 5.28
CA SER A 49 24.75 10.13 6.20
C SER A 49 25.14 8.73 5.72
N GLN A 50 26.04 8.09 6.46
CA GLN A 50 26.37 6.67 6.33
C GLN A 50 25.12 5.86 5.98
N ARG A 51 25.24 5.07 4.90
CA ARG A 51 24.19 4.21 4.34
C ARG A 51 23.28 3.68 5.46
N SER A 52 21.98 3.96 5.39
CA SER A 52 20.98 3.30 6.25
C SER A 52 21.21 1.79 6.14
N LEU A 53 21.78 1.19 7.17
CA LEU A 53 22.14 -0.22 7.17
C LEU A 53 20.85 -1.04 7.08
N GLY A 54 20.57 -1.62 5.90
CA GLY A 54 19.56 -2.67 5.73
C GLY A 54 18.17 -2.26 5.20
N LEU A 55 17.85 -0.97 5.02
CA LEU A 55 16.50 -0.56 4.56
C LEU A 55 16.29 -0.63 3.04
N GLY A 56 17.37 -0.72 2.26
CA GLY A 56 17.32 -0.73 0.79
C GLY A 56 16.37 -1.78 0.19
N PRO A 57 16.44 -3.06 0.64
CA PRO A 57 15.50 -4.09 0.19
C PRO A 57 14.04 -3.79 0.54
N GLY A 58 13.76 -3.28 1.75
CA GLY A 58 12.41 -2.93 2.16
C GLY A 58 11.81 -1.78 1.33
N LEU A 59 12.62 -0.77 1.03
CA LEU A 59 12.23 0.37 0.19
C LEU A 59 11.98 -0.03 -1.27
N SER A 60 12.81 -0.89 -1.85
CA SER A 60 12.63 -1.34 -3.24
C SER A 60 11.34 -2.15 -3.40
N VAL A 61 11.07 -3.08 -2.49
CA VAL A 61 9.82 -3.88 -2.52
C VAL A 61 8.59 -3.00 -2.25
N THR A 62 8.69 -2.05 -1.32
CA THR A 62 7.62 -1.05 -1.08
C THR A 62 7.34 -0.23 -2.33
N THR A 63 8.38 0.17 -3.07
CA THR A 63 8.24 0.91 -4.32
C THR A 63 7.52 0.09 -5.38
N LEU A 64 7.85 -1.21 -5.52
CA LEU A 64 7.12 -2.11 -6.42
C LEU A 64 5.63 -2.21 -6.04
N SER A 65 5.32 -2.35 -4.74
CA SER A 65 3.94 -2.35 -4.26
C SER A 65 3.22 -1.03 -4.57
N PHE A 66 3.91 0.10 -4.47
CA PHE A 66 3.37 1.41 -4.83
C PHE A 66 3.08 1.53 -6.33
N LEU A 67 3.92 0.99 -7.21
CA LEU A 67 3.64 0.95 -8.65
C LEU A 67 2.37 0.13 -8.95
N VAL A 68 2.17 -0.98 -8.23
CA VAL A 68 0.91 -1.76 -8.32
C VAL A 68 -0.28 -0.93 -7.83
N LEU A 69 -0.10 -0.10 -6.80
CA LEU A 69 -1.15 0.82 -6.33
C LEU A 69 -1.53 1.86 -7.40
N LEU A 70 -0.55 2.42 -8.12
CA LEU A 70 -0.79 3.35 -9.24
C LEU A 70 -1.59 2.69 -10.35
N TRP A 71 -1.27 1.43 -10.68
CA TRP A 71 -2.10 0.63 -11.59
C TRP A 71 -3.53 0.44 -11.03
N GLY A 72 -3.65 0.21 -9.72
CA GLY A 72 -4.91 0.11 -8.99
C GLY A 72 -5.81 1.35 -9.13
N LEU A 73 -5.24 2.55 -9.15
CA LEU A 73 -5.99 3.80 -9.40
C LEU A 73 -6.65 3.79 -10.78
N TRP A 74 -5.90 3.40 -11.81
CA TRP A 74 -6.44 3.27 -13.16
C TRP A 74 -7.52 2.19 -13.24
N GLN A 75 -7.33 1.05 -12.57
CA GLN A 75 -8.36 -0.01 -12.47
C GLN A 75 -9.65 0.48 -11.81
N SER A 76 -9.55 1.27 -10.74
CA SER A 76 -10.71 1.84 -10.04
C SER A 76 -11.55 2.71 -10.97
N TRP A 77 -10.91 3.50 -11.82
CA TRP A 77 -11.61 4.30 -12.84
C TRP A 77 -12.30 3.46 -13.91
N LEU A 78 -11.71 2.32 -14.31
CA LEU A 78 -12.37 1.36 -15.21
C LEU A 78 -13.63 0.75 -14.58
N VAL A 79 -13.62 0.45 -13.27
CA VAL A 79 -14.80 -0.03 -12.54
C VAL A 79 -15.91 1.03 -12.54
N VAL A 80 -15.57 2.30 -12.34
CA VAL A 80 -16.52 3.43 -12.45
C VAL A 80 -17.10 3.53 -13.87
N ARG A 81 -16.27 3.39 -14.91
CA ARG A 81 -16.72 3.35 -16.31
C ARG A 81 -17.66 2.18 -16.57
N CYS A 82 -17.34 1.00 -16.04
CA CYS A 82 -18.18 -0.19 -16.16
C CYS A 82 -19.56 0.03 -15.51
N GLY A 83 -19.62 0.63 -14.32
CA GLY A 83 -20.87 1.01 -13.68
C GLY A 83 -21.73 1.96 -14.54
N ARG A 84 -21.12 2.94 -15.21
CA ARG A 84 -21.82 3.82 -16.16
C ARG A 84 -22.31 3.08 -17.40
N ALA A 85 -21.48 2.18 -17.96
CA ALA A 85 -21.84 1.38 -19.12
C ALA A 85 -22.99 0.41 -18.83
N LEU A 86 -23.06 -0.12 -17.61
CA LEU A 86 -24.14 -1.02 -17.17
C LEU A 86 -25.51 -0.31 -17.10
N ALA A 87 -25.52 1.00 -16.85
CA ALA A 87 -26.73 1.82 -16.91
C ALA A 87 -27.10 2.29 -18.34
N SER A 88 -26.24 2.01 -19.33
CA SER A 88 -26.41 2.42 -20.73
C SER A 88 -26.89 1.26 -21.62
N PRO A 89 -27.28 1.51 -22.89
CA PRO A 89 -27.66 0.45 -23.83
C PRO A 89 -26.55 -0.60 -24.11
N ALA A 90 -25.27 -0.26 -23.89
CA ALA A 90 -24.15 -1.17 -24.15
C ALA A 90 -24.10 -2.38 -23.20
N ARG A 91 -24.67 -2.27 -21.99
CA ARG A 91 -24.84 -3.31 -20.96
C ARG A 91 -23.78 -4.44 -20.97
N PRO A 92 -22.57 -4.20 -20.41
CA PRO A 92 -21.54 -5.24 -20.31
C PRO A 92 -22.06 -6.48 -19.59
N SER A 93 -21.60 -7.64 -20.03
CA SER A 93 -21.96 -8.92 -19.44
C SER A 93 -21.46 -9.05 -17.99
N LYS A 94 -22.09 -9.96 -17.26
CA LYS A 94 -21.65 -10.37 -15.92
C LYS A 94 -20.22 -10.92 -15.93
N GLY A 95 -19.86 -11.64 -16.99
CA GLY A 95 -18.51 -12.18 -17.19
C GLY A 95 -17.47 -11.07 -17.32
N GLU A 96 -17.73 -10.05 -18.13
CA GLU A 96 -16.83 -8.90 -18.31
C GLU A 96 -16.70 -8.08 -17.03
N THR A 97 -17.82 -7.82 -16.35
CA THR A 97 -17.85 -7.06 -15.09
C THR A 97 -17.07 -7.80 -13.98
N SER A 98 -17.30 -9.10 -13.81
CA SER A 98 -16.59 -9.91 -12.82
C SER A 98 -15.10 -10.06 -13.15
N ARG A 99 -14.73 -10.22 -14.43
CA ARG A 99 -13.34 -10.29 -14.86
C ARG A 99 -12.59 -8.99 -14.57
N LEU A 100 -13.24 -7.85 -14.76
CA LEU A 100 -12.67 -6.54 -14.41
C LEU A 100 -12.38 -6.43 -12.91
N VAL A 101 -13.34 -6.77 -12.05
CA VAL A 101 -13.15 -6.71 -10.59
C VAL A 101 -12.11 -7.73 -10.11
N LYS A 102 -12.10 -8.95 -10.68
CA LYS A 102 -11.08 -9.98 -10.37
C LYS A 102 -9.66 -9.52 -10.72
N ARG A 103 -9.48 -8.78 -11.82
CA ARG A 103 -8.17 -8.21 -12.17
C ARG A 103 -7.70 -7.21 -11.12
N GLY A 104 -8.62 -6.38 -10.61
CA GLY A 104 -8.34 -5.48 -9.47
C GLY A 104 -7.96 -6.26 -8.21
N LEU A 105 -8.74 -7.28 -7.86
CA LEU A 105 -8.47 -8.15 -6.70
C LEU A 105 -7.08 -8.80 -6.75
N VAL A 106 -6.68 -9.35 -7.90
CA VAL A 106 -5.35 -9.97 -8.06
C VAL A 106 -4.24 -8.92 -7.91
N ALA A 107 -4.44 -7.72 -8.49
CA ALA A 107 -3.48 -6.63 -8.31
C ALA A 107 -3.36 -6.22 -6.83
N ASP A 108 -4.47 -6.12 -6.10
CA ASP A 108 -4.44 -5.80 -4.67
C ASP A 108 -3.74 -6.88 -3.85
N LEU A 109 -3.94 -8.16 -4.16
CA LEU A 109 -3.23 -9.26 -3.49
C LEU A 109 -1.72 -9.21 -3.74
N ILE A 110 -1.31 -8.97 -4.98
CA ILE A 110 0.11 -8.82 -5.34
C ILE A 110 0.70 -7.61 -4.60
N GLY A 111 0.01 -6.47 -4.66
CA GLY A 111 0.40 -5.24 -3.99
C GLY A 111 0.52 -5.42 -2.48
N LEU A 112 -0.46 -6.04 -1.84
CA LEU A 112 -0.48 -6.33 -0.41
C LEU A 112 0.65 -7.27 0.00
N THR A 113 0.91 -8.31 -0.80
CA THR A 113 2.02 -9.26 -0.55
C THR A 113 3.36 -8.56 -0.62
N LEU A 114 3.59 -7.75 -1.66
CA LEU A 114 4.80 -6.94 -1.78
C LEU A 114 4.92 -5.96 -0.61
N ALA A 115 3.85 -5.26 -0.24
CA ALA A 115 3.86 -4.33 0.89
C ALA A 115 4.21 -5.03 2.21
N ALA A 116 3.65 -6.22 2.45
CA ALA A 116 3.92 -7.01 3.64
C ALA A 116 5.39 -7.49 3.69
N VAL A 117 5.95 -7.94 2.58
CA VAL A 117 7.38 -8.30 2.50
C VAL A 117 8.27 -7.07 2.74
N GLY A 118 7.92 -5.94 2.13
CA GLY A 118 8.60 -4.66 2.37
C GLY A 118 8.56 -4.27 3.85
N TYR A 119 7.41 -4.44 4.50
CA TYR A 119 7.23 -4.19 5.94
C TYR A 119 8.14 -5.07 6.78
N GLN A 120 8.19 -6.38 6.51
CA GLN A 120 9.05 -7.31 7.25
C GLN A 120 10.53 -6.91 7.14
N SER A 121 10.98 -6.50 5.96
CA SER A 121 12.36 -6.01 5.78
C SER A 121 12.64 -4.74 6.57
N LEU A 122 11.73 -3.74 6.52
CA LEU A 122 11.91 -2.49 7.27
C LEU A 122 11.86 -2.74 8.79
N ALA A 123 10.88 -3.51 9.26
CA ALA A 123 10.71 -3.86 10.66
C ALA A 123 11.90 -4.66 11.19
N GLY A 124 12.43 -5.61 10.43
CA GLY A 124 13.61 -6.39 10.80
C GLY A 124 14.87 -5.52 10.99
N SER A 125 15.13 -4.60 10.05
CA SER A 125 16.26 -3.67 10.18
C SER A 125 16.11 -2.74 11.38
N LEU A 126 14.92 -2.16 11.56
CA LEU A 126 14.64 -1.28 12.69
C LEU A 126 14.65 -2.02 14.03
N PHE A 127 14.23 -3.28 14.06
CA PHE A 127 14.31 -4.13 15.25
C PHE A 127 15.75 -4.37 15.70
N LEU A 128 16.64 -4.68 14.74
CA LEU A 128 18.08 -4.83 15.03
C LEU A 128 18.68 -3.51 15.50
N GLN A 129 18.37 -2.41 14.80
CA GLN A 129 18.84 -1.07 15.15
C GLN A 129 18.39 -0.66 16.56
N ALA A 130 17.11 -0.89 16.91
CA ALA A 130 16.56 -0.64 18.24
C ALA A 130 17.25 -1.50 19.31
N SER A 131 17.50 -2.78 19.01
CA SER A 131 18.14 -3.72 19.93
C SER A 131 19.60 -3.35 20.22
N MET A 132 20.30 -2.70 19.28
CA MET A 132 21.65 -2.17 19.48
C MET A 132 21.69 -0.86 20.28
N GLN A 133 20.56 -0.14 20.41
CA GLN A 133 20.46 1.07 21.24
C GLN A 133 20.22 0.77 22.72
N ALA A 134 19.56 -0.35 23.03
CA ALA A 134 19.23 -0.74 24.40
C ALA A 134 20.40 -1.52 25.04
N PRO A 135 20.83 -1.21 26.28
CA PRO A 135 21.82 -2.02 26.99
C PRO A 135 21.36 -3.48 27.13
N GLY A 136 22.21 -4.48 26.83
CA GLY A 136 21.85 -5.90 26.94
C GLY A 136 22.50 -6.79 25.87
N LEU A 137 21.87 -7.92 25.55
CA LEU A 137 22.40 -9.01 24.70
C LEU A 137 23.00 -8.55 23.35
N PHE A 138 22.42 -7.53 22.72
CA PHE A 138 22.84 -7.02 21.40
C PHE A 138 23.32 -5.56 21.41
N GLY A 139 23.22 -4.87 22.55
CA GLY A 139 23.61 -3.47 22.70
C GLY A 139 24.94 -3.30 23.42
N PRO A 140 25.43 -2.06 23.55
CA PRO A 140 26.68 -1.80 24.25
C PRO A 140 26.58 -2.27 25.71
N MET A 141 27.39 -3.26 26.06
CA MET A 141 27.62 -3.64 27.45
C MET A 141 28.41 -2.52 28.10
N ALA A 142 27.83 -1.86 29.10
CA ALA A 142 28.51 -0.82 29.85
C ALA A 142 29.72 -1.44 30.59
N VAL A 143 30.90 -1.36 29.99
CA VAL A 143 32.15 -1.65 30.69
C VAL A 143 32.41 -0.48 31.63
N GLN A 144 32.38 -0.74 32.94
CA GLN A 144 32.69 0.24 33.98
C GLN A 144 34.07 0.86 33.71
N GLY A 145 34.09 2.12 33.27
CA GLY A 145 35.33 2.87 32.98
C GLY A 145 35.65 3.14 31.50
N SER A 146 34.95 2.55 30.54
CA SER A 146 35.21 2.81 29.10
C SER A 146 34.44 4.04 28.60
N ARG A 147 35.16 5.15 28.36
CA ARG A 147 34.70 6.33 27.59
C ARG A 147 34.88 6.14 26.08
N GLY A 148 34.57 4.96 25.55
CA GLY A 148 34.53 4.73 24.10
C GLY A 148 33.27 5.36 23.49
N PRO A 149 33.26 5.73 22.20
CA PRO A 149 32.09 6.34 21.58
C PRO A 149 30.92 5.37 21.74
N ILE A 150 29.87 5.79 22.44
CA ILE A 150 28.59 5.09 22.44
C ILE A 150 28.15 5.12 20.98
N SER A 151 28.39 4.03 20.25
CA SER A 151 27.89 3.84 18.89
C SER A 151 26.37 3.72 18.99
N THR A 152 25.74 4.85 19.22
CA THR A 152 24.30 5.01 19.23
C THR A 152 23.95 4.88 17.75
N TYR A 153 23.24 3.84 17.38
CA TYR A 153 22.66 3.70 16.05
C TYR A 153 21.25 4.28 16.09
N PRO A 154 21.03 5.61 16.24
CA PRO A 154 19.70 6.15 16.46
C PRO A 154 18.81 5.83 15.26
N ILE A 155 17.55 5.47 15.54
CA ILE A 155 16.55 5.38 14.49
C ILE A 155 16.19 6.81 14.11
N THR A 156 16.37 7.11 12.85
CA THR A 156 16.17 8.45 12.31
C THR A 156 14.72 8.63 11.84
N SER A 157 14.27 9.88 11.78
CA SER A 157 12.91 10.21 11.32
C SER A 157 12.65 9.74 9.88
N ILE A 158 13.67 9.72 9.02
CA ILE A 158 13.55 9.27 7.62
C ILE A 158 13.26 7.76 7.52
N GLU A 159 13.79 6.97 8.46
CA GLU A 159 13.54 5.53 8.54
C GLU A 159 12.12 5.25 9.05
N MET A 160 11.66 6.03 10.04
CA MET A 160 10.27 5.96 10.52
C MET A 160 9.26 6.43 9.47
N LEU A 161 9.57 7.49 8.72
CA LEU A 161 8.77 7.90 7.57
C LEU A 161 8.72 6.81 6.51
N SER A 162 9.81 6.07 6.28
CA SER A 162 9.82 4.94 5.34
C SER A 162 8.84 3.83 5.74
N VAL A 163 8.74 3.52 7.04
CA VAL A 163 7.71 2.61 7.58
C VAL A 163 6.31 3.18 7.37
N LEU A 164 6.11 4.46 7.66
CA LEU A 164 4.82 5.14 7.42
C LEU A 164 4.40 4.97 5.95
N SER A 165 5.28 5.29 5.01
CA SER A 165 5.01 5.11 3.58
C SER A 165 4.60 3.67 3.24
N ASN A 166 5.34 2.67 3.71
CA ASN A 166 5.00 1.27 3.47
C ASN A 166 3.60 0.92 4.00
N THR A 167 3.28 1.32 5.24
CA THR A 167 1.99 1.01 5.86
C THR A 167 0.82 1.71 5.15
N GLN A 168 1.01 2.92 4.59
CA GLN A 168 -0.01 3.58 3.76
C GLN A 168 -0.30 2.78 2.48
N VAL A 169 0.74 2.28 1.78
CA VAL A 169 0.56 1.42 0.60
C VAL A 169 -0.15 0.12 0.96
N LEU A 170 0.26 -0.51 2.07
CA LEU A 170 -0.35 -1.74 2.58
C LEU A 170 -1.84 -1.54 2.86
N PHE A 171 -2.19 -0.47 3.58
CA PHE A 171 -3.57 -0.16 3.92
C PHE A 171 -4.42 0.17 2.70
N ALA A 172 -3.85 0.86 1.71
CA ALA A 172 -4.53 1.15 0.45
C ALA A 172 -4.91 -0.14 -0.32
N HIS A 173 -3.99 -1.11 -0.40
CA HIS A 173 -4.27 -2.42 -1.00
C HIS A 173 -5.29 -3.22 -0.19
N LEU A 174 -5.24 -3.16 1.14
CA LEU A 174 -6.20 -3.86 2.01
C LEU A 174 -7.63 -3.35 1.80
N ILE A 175 -7.84 -2.03 1.83
CA ILE A 175 -9.18 -1.45 1.60
C ILE A 175 -9.67 -1.78 0.19
N ALA A 176 -8.78 -1.65 -0.80
CA ALA A 176 -9.08 -1.97 -2.19
C ALA A 176 -9.50 -3.44 -2.36
N LEU A 177 -8.81 -4.37 -1.69
CA LEU A 177 -9.13 -5.79 -1.67
C LEU A 177 -10.52 -6.06 -1.06
N ILE A 178 -10.83 -5.44 0.09
CA ILE A 178 -12.13 -5.56 0.76
C ILE A 178 -13.25 -5.12 -0.18
N ILE A 179 -13.07 -3.98 -0.87
CA ILE A 179 -14.04 -3.46 -1.83
C ILE A 179 -14.21 -4.43 -3.01
N SER A 180 -13.12 -4.98 -3.55
CA SER A 180 -13.18 -5.96 -4.65
C SER A 180 -13.93 -7.23 -4.27
N LEU A 181 -13.67 -7.77 -3.07
CA LEU A 181 -14.36 -8.95 -2.55
C LEU A 181 -15.86 -8.67 -2.35
N TRP A 182 -16.20 -7.52 -1.77
CA TRP A 182 -17.59 -7.11 -1.58
C TRP A 182 -18.33 -6.95 -2.92
N LEU A 183 -17.70 -6.35 -3.93
CA LEU A 183 -18.26 -6.22 -5.28
C LEU A 183 -18.47 -7.59 -5.93
N LEU A 184 -17.49 -8.49 -5.85
CA LEU A 184 -17.62 -9.85 -6.39
C LEU A 184 -18.74 -10.63 -5.69
N GLN A 185 -18.84 -10.54 -4.36
CA GLN A 185 -19.92 -11.16 -3.60
C GLN A 185 -21.29 -10.67 -4.09
N ARG A 186 -21.45 -9.37 -4.38
CA ARG A 186 -22.70 -8.83 -4.94
C ARG A 186 -22.98 -9.29 -6.36
N ILE A 187 -21.95 -9.43 -7.19
CA ILE A 187 -22.10 -9.93 -8.57
C ILE A 187 -22.54 -11.41 -8.55
N TYR A 188 -21.99 -12.23 -7.66
CA TYR A 188 -22.29 -13.66 -7.57
C TYR A 188 -23.54 -14.00 -6.75
N ARG A 189 -23.94 -13.22 -5.74
CA ARG A 189 -25.17 -13.48 -4.98
C ARG A 189 -26.45 -13.23 -5.79
N ARG A 190 -26.35 -12.52 -6.91
CA ARG A 190 -27.46 -12.29 -7.86
C ARG A 190 -27.42 -13.25 -9.05
N SER A 191 -26.86 -14.45 -8.83
CA SER A 191 -26.98 -15.62 -9.71
C SER A 191 -28.07 -16.52 -9.15
#